data_AF-A0A8J7U3Q9-F1
#
_entry.id   AF-A0A8J7U3Q9-F1
#
_cell.length_a   1.000
_cell.length_b   1.000
_cell.length_c   1.000
_cell.angle_alpha   90.00
_cell.angle_beta   90.00
_cell.angle_gamma   90.00
#
_symmetry.space_group_name_H-M   'P 1'
#
loop_
_entity.id
_entity.type
_entity.pdbx_description
1 polymer ?
#
loop_
_entity_poly.entity_id
_entity_poly.type
_entity_poly.pdbx_seq_one_letter_code
_entity_poly.pdbx_strand_id
1 'polypeptide(L)'
;MSRLLDANLPVSAQPTHSEFQPTPLALEGAVRTLKVEHKPNELILRYQWSLNPALPFTAALIALASAVAVFWVSSTLQPVFAMIGLAAAYTAPALRFNRTAALVGCGILSIRHRPFPWFSRFLYACEIERLECNQHPIFRENIRIQAVLKKGRRVTLMSWLRSPDEGCWICKLISQNMDVSHSINKD
;
A
#
# COMPACT_ATOMS: atom_id res chain seq x y z
N MET A 1 38.82 14.28 54.94
CA MET A 1 38.93 13.11 54.04
C MET A 1 37.54 12.62 53.71
N SER A 2 37.23 12.60 52.40
CA SER A 2 36.21 11.82 51.70
C SER A 2 34.75 11.84 52.20
N ARG A 3 33.94 12.73 51.63
CA ARG A 3 32.49 12.52 51.46
C ARG A 3 32.26 11.85 50.10
N LEU A 4 31.88 10.59 50.12
CA LEU A 4 31.36 9.85 48.96
C LEU A 4 29.94 10.33 48.67
N LEU A 5 29.72 10.85 47.47
CA LEU A 5 28.40 11.17 46.93
C LEU A 5 28.06 10.06 45.92
N ASP A 6 27.25 9.11 46.37
CA ASP A 6 26.61 8.11 45.51
C ASP A 6 25.49 8.80 44.71
N ALA A 7 25.78 9.06 43.44
CA ALA A 7 24.79 9.54 42.48
C ALA A 7 23.97 8.34 41.97
N ASN A 8 22.81 8.11 42.60
CA ASN A 8 21.76 7.24 42.06
C ASN A 8 21.23 7.84 40.75
N LEU A 9 21.71 7.33 39.62
CA LEU A 9 21.12 7.59 38.31
C LEU A 9 19.75 6.89 38.23
N PRO A 10 18.68 7.59 37.82
CA PRO A 10 17.39 6.95 37.61
C PRO A 10 17.48 5.96 36.45
N VAL A 11 17.11 4.72 36.76
CA VAL A 11 16.93 3.63 35.80
C VAL A 11 15.99 4.11 34.69
N SER A 12 16.52 4.18 33.47
CA SER A 12 15.78 4.47 32.25
C SER A 12 14.63 3.47 32.13
N ALA A 13 13.40 3.95 32.30
CA ALA A 13 12.20 3.17 32.07
C ALA A 13 12.21 2.70 30.61
N GLN A 14 12.42 1.40 30.40
CA GLN A 14 12.18 0.80 29.09
C GLN A 14 10.74 1.15 28.68
N PRO A 15 10.52 1.63 27.44
CA PRO A 15 9.18 1.81 26.94
C PRO A 15 8.49 0.44 27.00
N THR A 16 7.54 0.32 27.91
CA THR A 16 6.59 -0.78 27.92
C THR A 16 5.95 -0.78 26.54
N HIS A 17 6.35 -1.74 25.71
CA HIS A 17 5.64 -2.10 24.50
C HIS A 17 4.23 -2.47 24.93
N SER A 18 3.33 -1.48 25.00
CA SER A 18 1.91 -1.76 25.02
C SER A 18 1.68 -2.48 23.70
N GLU A 19 1.53 -3.79 23.79
CA GLU A 19 1.14 -4.66 22.72
C GLU A 19 -0.23 -4.18 22.26
N PHE A 20 -0.22 -3.19 21.36
CA PHE A 20 -1.40 -2.75 20.65
C PHE A 20 -1.71 -3.91 19.73
N GLN A 21 -2.44 -4.91 20.26
CA GLN A 21 -3.06 -5.92 19.45
C GLN A 21 -3.91 -5.14 18.47
N PRO A 22 -3.59 -5.16 17.16
CA PRO A 22 -4.46 -4.55 16.19
C PRO A 22 -5.76 -5.30 16.36
N THR A 23 -6.78 -4.65 16.93
CA THR A 23 -8.13 -5.18 16.91
C THR A 23 -8.35 -5.55 15.45
N PRO A 24 -8.55 -6.84 15.11
CA PRO A 24 -8.86 -7.18 13.75
C PRO A 24 -10.16 -6.45 13.47
N LEU A 25 -10.05 -5.27 12.85
CA LEU A 25 -11.18 -4.54 12.31
C LEU A 25 -11.69 -5.49 11.23
N ALA A 26 -12.62 -6.34 11.64
CA ALA A 26 -13.49 -7.12 10.80
C ALA A 26 -14.36 -6.10 10.06
N LEU A 27 -13.75 -5.42 9.10
CA LEU A 27 -14.43 -4.61 8.10
C LEU A 27 -15.08 -5.60 7.13
N GLU A 28 -16.18 -6.18 7.60
CA GLU A 28 -17.12 -6.94 6.79
C GLU A 28 -17.57 -6.09 5.60
N GLY A 29 -17.34 -6.57 4.38
CA GLY A 29 -17.98 -6.02 3.19
C GLY A 29 -17.15 -6.01 1.92
N ALA A 30 -15.82 -6.01 1.98
CA ALA A 30 -14.99 -6.51 0.86
C ALA A 30 -13.56 -6.73 1.36
N VAL A 31 -13.11 -7.98 1.28
CA VAL A 31 -11.88 -8.49 1.90
C VAL A 31 -10.65 -7.86 1.25
N ARG A 32 -10.24 -6.68 1.74
CA ARG A 32 -8.87 -6.19 1.58
C ARG A 32 -8.10 -6.67 2.79
N THR A 33 -7.08 -7.48 2.55
CA THR A 33 -6.21 -7.99 3.61
C THR A 33 -4.97 -7.13 3.68
N LEU A 34 -4.94 -6.22 4.65
CA LEU A 34 -3.70 -5.60 5.09
C LEU A 34 -2.98 -6.64 5.96
N LYS A 35 -1.85 -7.14 5.48
CA LYS A 35 -0.98 -8.01 6.27
C LYS A 35 0.23 -7.20 6.73
N VAL A 36 0.37 -7.08 8.03
CA VAL A 36 1.51 -6.44 8.68
C VAL A 36 2.39 -7.53 9.25
N GLU A 37 3.63 -7.57 8.80
CA GLU A 37 4.64 -8.55 9.23
C GLU A 37 5.81 -7.76 9.82
N HIS A 38 6.06 -7.95 11.12
CA HIS A 38 7.20 -7.36 11.81
C HIS A 38 8.36 -8.35 11.80
N LYS A 39 9.49 -7.91 11.26
CA LYS A 39 10.80 -8.57 11.37
C LYS A 39 11.71 -7.70 12.24
N PRO A 40 12.79 -8.25 12.83
CA PRO A 40 13.61 -7.53 13.81
C PRO A 40 14.07 -6.13 13.39
N ASN A 41 14.33 -5.92 12.10
CA ASN A 41 14.80 -4.65 11.53
C ASN A 41 13.95 -4.16 10.35
N GLU A 42 12.83 -4.82 10.06
CA GLU A 42 12.01 -4.51 8.89
C GLU A 42 10.52 -4.61 9.22
N LEU A 43 9.78 -3.56 8.90
CA LEU A 43 8.33 -3.59 8.87
C LEU A 43 7.89 -3.82 7.42
N ILE A 44 7.13 -4.89 7.21
CA ILE A 44 6.59 -5.27 5.91
C ILE A 44 5.07 -5.07 5.92
N LEU A 45 4.61 -4.11 5.13
CA LEU A 45 3.19 -3.84 4.92
C LEU A 45 2.79 -4.39 3.55
N ARG A 46 1.94 -5.41 3.53
CA ARG A 46 1.39 -5.96 2.29
C ARG A 46 -0.08 -5.58 2.18
N TYR A 47 -0.38 -4.82 1.13
CA TYR A 47 -1.73 -4.41 0.80
C TYR A 47 -2.19 -5.07 -0.49
N GLN A 48 -3.33 -5.76 -0.44
CA GLN A 48 -3.97 -6.36 -1.60
C GLN A 48 -5.16 -5.50 -2.04
N TRP A 49 -5.17 -5.14 -3.32
CA TRP A 49 -6.20 -4.30 -3.90
C TRP A 49 -7.44 -5.16 -4.17
N SER A 50 -8.61 -4.76 -3.66
CA SER A 50 -9.86 -5.49 -3.96
C SER A 50 -10.36 -5.20 -5.38
N LEU A 51 -10.13 -3.99 -5.89
CA LEU A 51 -10.52 -3.61 -7.24
C LEU A 51 -9.34 -3.87 -8.16
N ASN A 52 -9.38 -5.01 -8.85
CA ASN A 52 -8.36 -5.33 -9.82
C ASN A 52 -8.62 -4.51 -11.09
N PRO A 53 -7.74 -3.57 -11.49
CA PRO A 53 -7.88 -2.84 -12.74
C PRO A 53 -7.90 -3.75 -13.97
N ALA A 54 -7.48 -5.01 -13.83
CA ALA A 54 -7.62 -6.01 -14.87
C ALA A 54 -9.09 -6.36 -15.14
N LEU A 55 -10.02 -6.32 -14.17
CA LEU A 55 -11.43 -6.68 -14.40
C LEU A 55 -12.14 -5.82 -15.45
N PRO A 56 -12.11 -4.46 -15.39
CA PRO A 56 -12.70 -3.65 -16.45
C PRO A 56 -12.00 -3.84 -17.79
N PHE A 57 -10.68 -4.10 -17.79
CA PHE A 57 -9.93 -4.41 -19.00
C PHE A 57 -10.34 -5.77 -19.61
N THR A 58 -10.52 -6.82 -18.79
CA THR A 58 -11.05 -8.12 -19.24
C THR A 58 -12.44 -7.94 -19.82
N ALA A 59 -13.32 -7.22 -19.12
CA ALA A 59 -14.68 -6.99 -19.56
C ALA A 59 -14.72 -6.26 -20.91
N ALA A 60 -13.86 -5.25 -21.10
CA ALA A 60 -13.71 -4.55 -22.37
C ALA A 60 -13.21 -5.47 -23.50
N LEU A 61 -12.20 -6.31 -23.23
CA LEU A 61 -11.71 -7.28 -24.21
C LEU A 61 -12.75 -8.33 -24.58
N ILE A 62 -13.52 -8.83 -23.60
CA ILE A 62 -14.64 -9.76 -23.84
C ILE A 62 -15.71 -9.07 -24.69
N ALA A 63 -16.11 -7.84 -24.35
CA ALA A 63 -17.10 -7.09 -25.11
C ALA A 63 -16.65 -6.84 -26.56
N LEU A 64 -15.38 -6.48 -26.77
CA LEU A 64 -14.78 -6.30 -28.09
C LEU A 64 -14.78 -7.62 -28.88
N ALA A 65 -14.34 -8.71 -28.26
CA ALA A 65 -14.31 -10.03 -28.90
C ALA A 65 -15.73 -10.50 -29.29
N SER A 66 -16.73 -10.29 -28.43
CA SER A 66 -18.13 -10.58 -28.72
C SER A 66 -18.69 -9.72 -29.86
N ALA A 67 -18.35 -8.43 -29.90
CA ALA A 67 -18.77 -7.54 -30.99
C ALA A 67 -18.21 -7.99 -32.36
N VAL A 68 -16.93 -8.39 -32.40
CA VAL A 68 -16.30 -8.95 -33.60
C VAL A 68 -16.97 -10.27 -34.01
N ALA A 69 -17.29 -11.14 -33.04
CA ALA A 69 -17.94 -12.43 -33.30
C ALA A 69 -19.32 -12.29 -33.95
N VAL A 70 -20.13 -11.33 -33.50
CA VAL A 70 -21.47 -11.07 -34.05
C VAL A 70 -21.40 -10.53 -35.49
N PHE A 71 -20.34 -9.80 -35.84
CA PHE A 71 -20.17 -9.24 -37.19
C PHE A 71 -19.58 -10.24 -38.19
N TRP A 72 -18.89 -11.28 -37.72
CA TRP A 72 -18.25 -12.34 -38.53
C TRP A 72 -18.86 -13.72 -38.24
N VAL A 73 -20.12 -13.89 -38.68
CA VAL A 73 -20.88 -15.14 -38.49
C VAL A 73 -20.39 -16.27 -39.42
N SER A 74 -19.54 -15.99 -40.42
CA SER A 74 -19.04 -16.98 -41.37
C SER A 74 -17.61 -17.47 -41.04
N SER A 75 -17.54 -18.55 -40.27
CA SER A 75 -16.50 -19.59 -40.35
C SER A 75 -15.13 -19.40 -39.69
N THR A 76 -14.87 -18.36 -38.89
CA THR A 76 -13.62 -18.34 -38.08
C THR A 76 -13.86 -17.85 -36.65
N LEU A 77 -14.36 -18.74 -35.78
CA LEU A 77 -14.45 -18.49 -34.33
C LEU A 77 -13.08 -18.55 -33.62
N GLN A 78 -12.04 -19.09 -34.28
CA GLN A 78 -10.68 -19.20 -33.75
C GLN A 78 -10.10 -17.87 -33.20
N PRO A 79 -10.16 -16.72 -33.90
CA PRO A 79 -9.69 -15.43 -33.38
C PRO A 79 -10.41 -14.98 -32.10
N VAL A 80 -11.70 -15.26 -31.95
CA VAL A 80 -12.48 -14.89 -30.75
C VAL A 80 -11.98 -15.67 -29.54
N PHE A 81 -11.79 -16.99 -29.68
CA PHE A 81 -11.23 -17.82 -28.60
C PHE A 81 -9.79 -17.43 -28.25
N ALA A 82 -8.97 -17.06 -29.23
CA ALA A 82 -7.61 -16.57 -28.99
C ALA A 82 -7.60 -15.26 -28.17
N MET A 83 -8.51 -14.32 -28.46
CA MET A 83 -8.65 -13.07 -27.72
C MET A 83 -9.16 -13.28 -26.29
N ILE A 84 -10.14 -14.17 -26.09
CA ILE A 84 -10.61 -14.55 -24.76
C ILE A 84 -9.49 -15.24 -23.98
N GLY A 85 -8.74 -16.15 -24.62
CA GLY A 85 -7.59 -16.82 -24.03
C GLY A 85 -6.48 -15.86 -23.62
N LEU A 86 -6.17 -14.86 -24.46
CA LEU A 86 -5.20 -13.81 -24.15
C LEU A 86 -5.66 -12.92 -23.00
N ALA A 87 -6.95 -12.53 -22.99
CA ALA A 87 -7.54 -11.78 -21.89
C ALA A 87 -7.48 -12.58 -20.57
N ALA A 88 -7.83 -13.86 -20.60
CA ALA A 88 -7.75 -14.74 -19.43
C ALA A 88 -6.29 -14.93 -18.96
N ALA A 89 -5.37 -15.15 -19.89
CA ALA A 89 -3.94 -15.31 -19.61
C ALA A 89 -3.30 -14.05 -19.04
N TYR A 90 -3.77 -12.85 -19.41
CA TYR A 90 -3.31 -11.60 -18.81
C TYR A 90 -3.94 -11.34 -17.44
N THR A 91 -5.21 -11.70 -17.27
CA THR A 91 -6.00 -11.31 -16.10
C THR A 91 -5.81 -12.25 -14.92
N ALA A 92 -5.58 -13.55 -15.18
CA ALA A 92 -5.23 -14.52 -14.16
C ALA A 92 -3.97 -14.14 -13.34
N PRO A 93 -2.82 -13.79 -13.94
CA PRO A 93 -1.68 -13.30 -13.18
C PRO A 93 -1.94 -11.90 -12.59
N ALA A 94 -2.63 -11.01 -13.30
CA ALA A 94 -2.94 -9.69 -12.74
C ALA A 94 -3.78 -9.77 -11.45
N LEU A 95 -4.75 -10.69 -11.39
CA LEU A 95 -5.56 -11.00 -10.19
C LEU A 95 -4.70 -11.51 -9.03
N ARG A 96 -3.72 -12.37 -9.31
CA ARG A 96 -2.91 -13.01 -8.27
C ARG A 96 -1.79 -12.13 -7.74
N PHE A 97 -1.32 -11.18 -8.55
CA PHE A 97 -0.11 -10.41 -8.25
C PHE A 97 -0.37 -8.93 -7.93
N ASN A 98 -1.62 -8.44 -7.93
CA ASN A 98 -1.94 -7.06 -7.51
C ASN A 98 -1.73 -6.81 -6.01
N ARG A 99 -0.50 -6.45 -5.65
CA ARG A 99 -0.07 -6.24 -4.25
C ARG A 99 0.87 -5.05 -4.18
N THR A 100 0.61 -4.16 -3.25
CA THR A 100 1.60 -3.15 -2.83
C THR A 100 2.32 -3.70 -1.61
N ALA A 101 3.65 -3.77 -1.66
CA ALA A 101 4.48 -4.02 -0.50
C ALA A 101 5.23 -2.73 -0.16
N ALA A 102 5.02 -2.20 1.04
CA ALA A 102 5.88 -1.19 1.62
C ALA A 102 6.81 -1.87 2.62
N LEU A 103 8.11 -1.74 2.38
CA LEU A 103 9.18 -2.24 3.22
C LEU A 103 9.82 -1.04 3.90
N VAL A 104 9.82 -1.04 5.22
CA VAL A 104 10.40 0.01 6.05
C VAL A 104 11.53 -0.63 6.84
N GLY A 105 12.77 -0.26 6.55
CA GLY A 105 13.93 -0.80 7.26
C GLY A 105 15.21 -0.03 6.94
N CYS A 106 16.14 0.00 7.88
CA CYS A 106 17.45 0.66 7.75
C CYS A 106 17.38 2.13 7.24
N GLY A 107 16.33 2.87 7.62
CA GLY A 107 16.12 4.24 7.15
C GLY A 107 15.72 4.37 5.67
N ILE A 108 15.25 3.29 5.05
CA ILE A 108 14.80 3.26 3.65
C ILE A 108 13.34 2.78 3.59
N LEU A 109 12.54 3.48 2.80
CA LEU A 109 11.18 3.12 2.43
C LEU A 109 11.21 2.59 1.01
N SER A 110 11.04 1.27 0.84
CA SER A 110 10.89 0.67 -0.48
C SER A 110 9.42 0.36 -0.73
N ILE A 111 8.87 0.92 -1.80
CA ILE A 111 7.50 0.66 -2.21
C ILE A 111 7.53 -0.04 -3.54
N ARG A 112 6.95 -1.24 -3.54
CA ARG A 112 6.85 -2.09 -4.71
C ARG A 112 5.38 -2.39 -4.98
N HIS A 113 4.88 -1.84 -6.07
CA HIS A 113 3.59 -2.23 -6.62
C HIS A 113 3.78 -3.42 -7.56
N ARG A 114 2.94 -4.43 -7.43
CA ARG A 114 2.82 -5.56 -8.34
C ARG A 114 1.40 -5.58 -8.92
N PRO A 115 1.17 -6.16 -10.12
CA PRO A 115 2.15 -6.80 -11.00
C PRO A 115 2.97 -5.82 -11.83
N PHE A 116 4.04 -6.34 -12.41
CA PHE A 116 4.89 -5.73 -13.42
C PHE A 116 4.09 -4.94 -14.48
N PRO A 117 4.56 -3.79 -15.03
CA PRO A 117 5.90 -3.20 -14.96
C PRO A 117 5.96 -1.95 -14.06
N TRP A 118 5.40 -2.00 -12.85
CA TRP A 118 5.36 -0.79 -12.02
C TRP A 118 6.71 -0.59 -11.32
N PHE A 119 7.28 0.61 -11.47
CA PHE A 119 8.60 0.95 -10.92
C PHE A 119 8.60 0.82 -9.40
N SER A 120 9.60 0.10 -8.88
CA SER A 120 9.91 0.12 -7.45
C SER A 120 10.46 1.50 -7.12
N ARG A 121 10.03 2.08 -6.01
CA ARG A 121 10.54 3.36 -5.53
C ARG A 121 11.24 3.16 -4.21
N PHE A 122 12.41 3.76 -4.07
CA PHE A 122 13.17 3.83 -2.84
C PHE A 122 13.17 5.29 -2.39
N LEU A 123 12.85 5.51 -1.12
CA LEU A 123 12.90 6.83 -0.49
C LEU A 123 13.72 6.70 0.78
N TYR A 124 14.72 7.55 0.95
CA TYR A 124 15.52 7.59 2.17
C TYR A 124 14.76 8.39 3.24
N ALA A 125 14.75 7.91 4.48
CA ALA A 125 14.08 8.59 5.59
C ALA A 125 14.58 10.05 5.76
N CYS A 126 15.88 10.28 5.52
CA CYS A 126 16.48 11.61 5.57
C CYS A 126 15.98 12.58 4.48
N GLU A 127 15.33 12.08 3.42
CA GLU A 127 14.70 12.90 2.39
C GLU A 127 13.24 13.20 2.69
N ILE A 128 12.60 12.47 3.60
CA ILE A 128 11.20 12.61 3.95
C ILE A 128 11.08 13.65 5.07
N GLU A 129 10.42 14.76 4.80
CA GLU A 129 10.14 15.79 5.82
C GLU A 129 8.93 15.39 6.68
N ARG A 130 7.87 14.92 6.02
CA ARG A 130 6.66 14.44 6.70
C ARG A 130 5.87 13.43 5.88
N LEU A 131 5.11 12.59 6.58
CA LEU A 131 4.10 11.72 5.98
C LEU A 131 2.72 12.36 6.14
N GLU A 132 1.97 12.44 5.04
CA GLU A 132 0.62 12.99 4.98
C GLU A 132 -0.40 11.89 4.65
N CYS A 133 -1.49 11.87 5.39
CA CYS A 133 -2.67 11.09 5.06
C CYS A 133 -3.75 12.05 4.54
N ASN A 134 -4.08 11.97 3.25
CA ASN A 134 -4.99 12.90 2.57
C ASN A 134 -6.08 12.11 1.83
N GLN A 135 -7.26 12.71 1.63
CA GLN A 135 -8.26 12.18 0.71
C GLN A 135 -7.77 12.28 -0.76
N HIS A 136 -8.23 11.36 -1.60
CA HIS A 136 -7.93 11.38 -3.03
C HIS A 136 -8.79 12.48 -3.70
N PRO A 137 -8.18 13.37 -4.50
CA PRO A 137 -8.88 14.56 -5.01
C PRO A 137 -10.09 14.24 -5.89
N ILE A 138 -10.03 13.13 -6.62
CA ILE A 138 -11.11 12.67 -7.51
C ILE A 138 -12.09 11.74 -6.79
N PHE A 139 -11.63 11.02 -5.77
CA PHE A 139 -12.41 9.97 -5.11
C PHE A 139 -12.39 10.23 -3.62
N ARG A 140 -13.31 11.06 -3.11
CA ARG A 140 -13.33 11.50 -1.70
C ARG A 140 -13.33 10.35 -0.69
N GLU A 141 -13.92 9.21 -1.08
CA GLU A 141 -13.95 7.98 -0.26
C GLU A 141 -12.61 7.25 -0.19
N ASN A 142 -11.67 7.55 -1.09
CA ASN A 142 -10.37 6.90 -1.13
C ASN A 142 -9.32 7.74 -0.43
N ILE A 143 -8.63 7.12 0.50
CA ILE A 143 -7.52 7.73 1.23
C ILE A 143 -6.20 7.38 0.54
N ARG A 144 -5.26 8.33 0.54
CA ARG A 144 -3.90 8.15 0.06
C ARG A 144 -2.89 8.61 1.10
N ILE A 145 -1.79 7.88 1.20
CA ILE A 145 -0.63 8.22 2.02
C ILE A 145 0.44 8.78 1.08
N GLN A 146 0.94 9.97 1.41
CA GLN A 146 1.95 10.66 0.64
C GLN A 146 3.15 10.99 1.52
N ALA A 147 4.36 10.82 0.99
CA ALA A 147 5.56 11.42 1.57
C ALA A 147 5.76 12.81 0.99
N VAL A 148 5.93 13.80 1.86
CA VAL A 148 6.46 15.11 1.50
C VAL A 148 7.96 15.03 1.68
N LEU A 149 8.68 15.14 0.58
CA LEU A 149 10.13 15.14 0.53
C LEU A 149 10.66 16.56 0.72
N LYS A 150 11.96 16.65 1.01
CA LYS A 150 12.72 17.88 0.96
C LYS A 150 12.44 18.66 -0.32
N LYS A 151 12.28 19.99 -0.19
CA LYS A 151 11.88 20.92 -1.27
C LYS A 151 10.39 20.84 -1.65
N GLY A 152 9.54 20.29 -0.77
CA GLY A 152 8.09 20.27 -0.95
C GLY A 152 7.58 19.30 -2.02
N ARG A 153 8.43 18.41 -2.55
CA ARG A 153 8.02 17.41 -3.55
C ARG A 153 7.16 16.34 -2.87
N ARG A 154 5.97 16.06 -3.41
CA ARG A 154 5.08 15.03 -2.87
C ARG A 154 5.17 13.74 -3.68
N VAL A 155 5.27 12.61 -2.99
CA VAL A 155 5.29 11.27 -3.59
C VAL A 155 4.20 10.42 -2.96
N THR A 156 3.27 9.91 -3.76
CA THR A 156 2.25 8.98 -3.28
C THR A 156 2.90 7.63 -2.95
N LEU A 157 2.71 7.16 -1.72
CA LEU A 157 3.25 5.91 -1.21
C LEU A 157 2.23 4.78 -1.37
N MET A 158 1.01 5.03 -0.90
CA MET A 158 -0.12 4.12 -0.97
C MET A 158 -1.36 4.92 -1.34
N SER A 159 -2.25 4.31 -2.11
CA SER A 159 -3.50 4.93 -2.54
C SER A 159 -4.63 3.93 -2.45
N TRP A 160 -5.86 4.43 -2.55
CA TRP A 160 -7.08 3.62 -2.49
C TRP A 160 -7.23 2.89 -1.16
N LEU A 161 -6.90 3.52 -0.04
CA LEU A 161 -7.22 3.03 1.30
C LEU A 161 -8.68 3.36 1.61
N ARG A 162 -9.37 2.47 2.33
CA ARG A 162 -10.83 2.51 2.45
C ARG A 162 -11.33 3.47 3.53
N SER A 163 -10.57 3.61 4.61
CA SER A 163 -10.94 4.46 5.74
C SER A 163 -9.81 5.42 6.10
N PRO A 164 -10.16 6.63 6.58
CA PRO A 164 -9.18 7.58 7.10
C PRO A 164 -8.44 7.01 8.30
N ASP A 165 -9.10 6.17 9.10
CA ASP A 165 -8.49 5.53 10.27
C ASP A 165 -7.43 4.49 9.86
N GLU A 166 -7.69 3.68 8.81
CA GLU A 166 -6.69 2.76 8.25
C GLU A 166 -5.49 3.54 7.70
N GLY A 167 -5.73 4.60 6.94
CA GLY A 167 -4.67 5.45 6.40
C GLY A 167 -3.83 6.13 7.50
N CYS A 168 -4.50 6.65 8.53
CA CYS A 168 -3.86 7.25 9.69
C CYS A 168 -3.02 6.23 10.47
N TRP A 169 -3.56 5.04 10.69
CA TRP A 169 -2.87 3.97 11.39
C TRP A 169 -1.61 3.52 10.65
N ILE A 170 -1.71 3.27 9.34
CA ILE A 170 -0.55 2.93 8.51
C ILE A 170 0.48 4.07 8.51
N CYS A 171 0.03 5.32 8.38
CA CYS A 171 0.90 6.49 8.38
C CYS A 171 1.70 6.58 9.70
N LYS A 172 1.02 6.44 10.84
CA LYS A 172 1.63 6.42 12.17
C LYS A 172 2.63 5.26 12.32
N LEU A 173 2.29 4.08 11.81
CA LEU A 173 3.14 2.91 11.89
C LEU A 173 4.44 3.08 11.08
N ILE A 174 4.35 3.64 9.86
CA ILE A 174 5.53 3.97 9.04
C ILE A 174 6.35 5.06 9.72
N SER A 175 5.70 6.12 10.23
CA SER A 175 6.37 7.25 10.86
C SER A 175 7.19 6.84 12.08
N GLN A 176 6.63 5.96 12.92
CA GLN A 176 7.29 5.42 14.11
C GLN A 176 8.52 4.57 13.77
N ASN A 177 8.47 3.78 12.69
CA ASN A 177 9.59 2.94 12.27
C ASN A 177 10.70 3.73 11.52
N MET A 178 10.42 4.96 11.10
CA MET A 178 11.36 5.79 10.34
C MET A 178 11.88 7.01 11.10
N ASP A 179 11.33 7.29 12.28
CA ASP A 179 11.58 8.53 13.04
C ASP A 179 11.30 9.80 12.22
N VAL A 180 10.18 9.79 11.49
CA VAL A 180 9.74 10.89 10.63
C VAL A 180 8.43 11.47 11.16
N SER A 181 8.25 12.79 11.05
CA SER A 181 7.00 13.45 11.42
C SER A 181 5.83 12.99 10.55
N HIS A 182 4.62 12.91 11.12
CA HIS A 182 3.39 12.67 10.36
C HIS A 182 2.35 13.76 10.64
N SER A 183 1.53 14.06 9.65
CA SER A 183 0.39 14.96 9.76
C SER A 183 -0.85 14.32 9.16
N ILE A 184 -1.96 14.43 9.88
CA ILE A 184 -3.26 13.90 9.46
C ILE A 184 -4.10 15.09 9.04
N ASN A 185 -4.36 15.25 7.74
CA ASN A 185 -5.25 16.30 7.27
C ASN A 185 -6.66 15.73 7.17
N LYS A 186 -7.52 16.11 8.12
CA LYS A 186 -8.95 15.83 8.09
C LYS A 186 -9.65 17.04 7.47
N ASP A 187 -9.43 17.24 6.18
CA ASP A 187 -10.23 18.19 5.41
C ASP A 187 -11.62 17.59 5.10
#